data_AF-A0A2D5UCU7-F1
#
_entry.id   AF-A0A2D5UCU7-F1
#
_cell.length_a   1.000
_cell.length_b   1.000
_cell.length_c   1.000
_cell.angle_alpha   90.00
_cell.angle_beta   90.00
_cell.angle_gamma   90.00
#
_symmetry.space_group_name_H-M   'P 1'
#
loop_
_entity.id
_entity.type
_entity.pdbx_description
1 polymer ?
#
loop_
_entity_poly.entity_id
_entity_poly.type
_entity_poly.pdbx_seq_one_letter_code
_entity_poly.pdbx_strand_id
1 'polypeptide(L)' 'MAAEFVHLHLHTQYSLLDGTNRIDDLMARVKELGMPAVGITDHGNMFGAVKFHQAARR' A
#
# COMPACT_ATOMS: atom_id res chain seq x y z
N MET A 1 -13.34 14.77 15.79
CA MET A 1 -12.62 13.51 15.52
C MET A 1 -12.23 13.52 14.05
N ALA A 2 -10.99 13.18 13.70
CA ALA A 2 -10.66 12.96 12.30
C ALA A 2 -11.47 11.76 11.79
N ALA A 3 -12.00 11.83 10.57
CA ALA A 3 -12.74 10.71 9.98
C ALA A 3 -11.81 9.51 9.78
N GLU A 4 -12.30 8.31 10.07
CA GLU A 4 -11.58 7.08 9.72
C GLU A 4 -11.46 6.98 8.20
N PHE A 5 -10.24 6.78 7.71
CA PHE A 5 -9.94 6.75 6.28
C PHE A 5 -8.90 5.67 5.98
N VAL A 6 -9.09 5.00 4.85
CA VAL A 6 -8.16 4.01 4.30
C VAL A 6 -8.11 4.13 2.78
N HIS A 7 -6.93 3.95 2.19
CA HIS A 7 -6.78 3.85 0.74
C HIS A 7 -7.10 2.42 0.29
N LEU A 8 -8.02 2.25 -0.65
CA LEU A 8 -8.34 0.95 -1.27
C LEU A 8 -7.91 0.86 -2.74
N HIS A 9 -7.47 1.97 -3.32
CA HIS A 9 -6.97 2.08 -4.68
C HIS A 9 -5.65 2.85 -4.65
N LEU A 10 -4.54 2.14 -4.76
CA LEU A 10 -3.20 2.69 -4.62
C LEU A 10 -2.21 1.82 -5.40
N HIS A 11 -1.34 2.49 -6.14
CA HIS A 11 -0.31 1.85 -6.95
C HIS A 11 1.02 1.81 -6.19
N THR A 12 1.67 0.65 -6.21
CA THR A 12 3.01 0.45 -5.66
C THR A 12 4.05 0.56 -6.76
N GLN A 13 5.32 0.44 -6.40
CA GLN A 13 6.46 0.27 -7.31
C GLN A 13 6.31 -0.88 -8.32
N TYR A 14 5.32 -1.77 -8.17
CA TYR A 14 5.02 -2.85 -9.12
C TYR A 14 4.05 -2.42 -10.23
N SER A 15 3.50 -1.21 -10.17
CA SER A 15 2.96 -0.51 -11.35
C SER A 15 4.14 0.09 -12.12
N LEU A 16 4.73 -0.70 -13.01
CA LEU A 16 6.10 -0.46 -13.52
C LEU A 16 6.28 0.85 -14.30
N LEU A 17 5.20 1.43 -14.83
CA LEU A 17 5.26 2.62 -15.67
C LEU A 17 5.13 3.93 -14.87
N ASP A 18 4.45 3.91 -13.73
CA ASP A 18 4.02 5.13 -13.02
C ASP A 18 3.94 4.99 -11.49
N GLY A 19 4.08 3.78 -10.96
CA GLY A 19 4.04 3.51 -9.53
C GLY A 19 5.35 3.86 -8.83
N THR A 20 5.28 4.71 -7.82
CA THR A 20 6.45 5.20 -7.07
C THR A 20 6.48 4.75 -5.61
N ASN A 21 5.35 4.28 -5.07
CA ASN A 21 5.24 3.90 -3.66
C ASN A 21 5.97 2.58 -3.37
N ARG A 22 7.07 2.64 -2.61
CA ARG A 22 7.73 1.44 -2.12
C ARG A 22 6.93 0.81 -0.98
N ILE A 23 6.85 -0.52 -0.98
CA ILE A 23 5.98 -1.24 -0.02
C ILE A 23 6.36 -0.94 1.44
N ASP A 24 7.65 -0.96 1.77
CA ASP A 24 8.08 -0.76 3.16
C ASP A 24 7.82 0.69 3.64
N ASP A 25 8.04 1.68 2.78
CA ASP A 25 7.75 3.10 3.06
C ASP A 25 6.23 3.36 3.17
N LEU A 26 5.43 2.70 2.32
CA LEU A 26 3.97 2.74 2.39
C LEU A 26 3.47 2.23 3.74
N MET A 27 3.99 1.11 4.25
CA MET A 27 3.58 0.56 5.54
C MET A 27 3.90 1.51 6.69
N ALA A 28 5.09 2.10 6.70
CA ALA A 28 5.47 3.09 7.69
C ALA A 28 4.51 4.30 7.68
N ARG A 29 4.17 4.79 6.48
CA ARG A 29 3.29 5.94 6.32
C ARG A 29 1.85 5.66 6.74
N VAL A 30 1.29 4.52 6.36
CA VAL A 30 -0.06 4.08 6.73
C VAL A 30 -0.18 3.97 8.26
N LYS A 31 0.85 3.41 8.92
CA LYS A 31 0.92 3.30 10.38
C LYS A 31 1.02 4.67 11.07
N GLU A 32 1.87 5.57 10.56
CA GLU A 32 2.00 6.93 11.06
C GLU A 32 0.67 7.71 11.01
N LEU A 33 -0.10 7.51 9.93
CA LEU A 33 -1.39 8.14 9.73
C LEU A 33 -2.54 7.47 10.49
N GLY A 34 -2.27 6.40 11.25
CA GLY A 34 -3.28 5.68 12.03
C GLY A 34 -4.32 4.95 11.17
N MET A 35 -3.99 4.62 9.91
CA MET A 35 -4.89 3.89 9.02
C MET A 35 -4.83 2.39 9.34
N PRO A 36 -5.95 1.75 9.74
CA PRO A 36 -5.94 0.34 10.15
C PRO A 36 -5.80 -0.64 8.98
N ALA A 37 -6.00 -0.18 7.75
CA ALA A 37 -5.89 -0.99 6.54
C ALA A 37 -5.41 -0.16 5.35
N VAL A 38 -4.89 -0.85 4.34
CA VAL A 38 -4.53 -0.28 3.03
C VAL A 38 -4.72 -1.35 1.96
N GLY A 39 -5.19 -0.96 0.77
CA GLY A 39 -5.30 -1.80 -0.41
C GLY A 39 -4.32 -1.34 -1.50
N ILE A 40 -3.78 -2.31 -2.25
CA ILE A 40 -2.96 -2.05 -3.44
C ILE A 40 -3.65 -2.59 -4.68
N THR A 41 -3.62 -1.81 -5.76
CA THR A 41 -4.31 -2.07 -7.03
C THR A 41 -3.38 -1.77 -8.19
N ASP A 42 -2.27 -2.52 -8.27
CA ASP A 42 -1.26 -2.31 -9.31
C ASP A 42 -1.80 -2.53 -10.73
N HIS A 43 -1.20 -1.86 -11.72
CA HIS A 43 -1.67 -1.89 -13.11
C HIS A 43 -1.56 -3.29 -13.72
N GLY A 44 -2.71 -3.97 -13.81
CA GLY A 44 -2.88 -5.24 -14.52
C GLY A 44 -2.02 -6.40 -13.99
N ASN A 45 -1.49 -6.29 -12.78
CA ASN A 45 -0.59 -7.29 -12.21
C ASN A 45 -0.72 -7.40 -10.69
N MET A 46 -0.10 -8.44 -10.13
CA MET A 46 -0.05 -8.73 -8.70
C MET A 46 1.38 -9.05 -8.21
N PHE A 47 2.41 -8.54 -8.87
CA PHE A 47 3.81 -8.90 -8.56
C PHE A 47 4.19 -8.57 -7.12
N GLY A 48 3.66 -7.48 -6.59
CA GLY A 48 3.89 -7.04 -5.22
C GLY A 48 3.06 -7.76 -4.16
N ALA A 49 2.08 -8.59 -4.52
CA ALA A 49 1.05 -9.08 -3.58
C ALA A 49 1.63 -9.84 -2.37
N VAL A 50 2.57 -10.76 -2.60
CA VAL A 50 3.19 -11.54 -1.51
C VAL A 50 4.04 -10.64 -0.61
N LYS A 51 4.87 -9.77 -1.20
CA LYS A 51 5.72 -8.83 -0.44
C LYS A 51 4.87 -7.86 0.36
N PHE A 52 3.82 -7.33 -0.22
CA PHE A 52 2.84 -6.44 0.41
C PHE A 52 2.18 -7.12 1.61
N HIS A 53 1.67 -8.34 1.42
CA HIS A 53 1.00 -9.07 2.49
C HIS A 53 1.95 -9.38 3.66
N GLN A 54 3.17 -9.80 3.37
CA GLN A 54 4.18 -10.04 4.40
C GLN A 54 4.57 -8.75 5.12
N ALA A 55 4.75 -7.65 4.39
CA ALA A 55 5.10 -6.36 4.98
C ALA A 55 3.99 -5.80 5.89
N ALA A 56 2.73 -5.94 5.48
CA ALA A 56 1.57 -5.48 6.25
C ALA A 56 1.32 -6.29 7.55
N ARG A 57 1.89 -7.50 7.66
CA ARG A 57 1.73 -8.39 8.83
C ARG A 57 2.82 -8.25 9.88
N ARG A 58 3.85 -7.43 9.61
CA ARG A 58 4.93 -7.14 10.56
C ARG A 58 4.57 -5.96 11.44
#